data_AF-A0A088E5N6-F1
#
_entry.id   AF-A0A088E5N6-F1
#
_cell.length_a   1.000
_cell.length_b   1.000
_cell.length_c   1.000
_cell.angle_alpha   90.00
_cell.angle_beta   90.00
_cell.angle_gamma   90.00
#
_symmetry.space_group_name_H-M   'P 1'
#
loop_
_entity.id
_entity.type
_entity.pdbx_description
1 polymer ?
#
loop_
_entity_poly.entity_id
_entity_poly.type
_entity_poly.pdbx_seq_one_letter_code
_entity_poly.pdbx_strand_id
1 'polypeptide(L)' 'MTYTTIAVSEDVKSQLEKLRRRMEIERGMALSWDDFFREVFKNMIASPNLTLSENEAETLIRLTREGRRSWRRRSA' A
#
# COMPACT_ATOMS: atom_id res chain seq x y z
N MET A 1 6.97 10.12 -20.01
CA MET A 1 5.98 9.54 -19.07
C MET A 1 6.46 8.14 -18.71
N THR A 2 6.83 7.91 -17.46
CA THR A 2 7.19 6.57 -16.96
C THR A 2 5.94 5.92 -16.40
N TYR A 3 5.50 4.83 -17.01
CA TYR A 3 4.38 4.03 -16.50
C TYR A 3 4.93 2.83 -15.73
N THR A 4 4.28 2.50 -14.62
CA THR A 4 4.58 1.29 -13.84
C THR A 4 3.32 0.45 -13.81
N THR A 5 3.41 -0.78 -14.31
CA THR A 5 2.32 -1.74 -14.22
C THR A 5 2.44 -2.49 -12.90
N ILE A 6 1.36 -2.54 -12.13
CA ILE A 6 1.25 -3.34 -10.91
C ILE A 6 0.25 -4.47 -11.15
N ALA A 7 0.62 -5.67 -10.71
CA ALA A 7 -0.29 -6.80 -10.66
C ALA A 7 -0.90 -6.88 -9.25
N VAL A 8 -2.22 -6.96 -9.18
CA VAL A 8 -2.97 -7.14 -7.93
C VAL A 8 -3.93 -8.31 -8.09
N SER A 9 -4.35 -8.92 -6.98
CA SER A 9 -5.37 -9.95 -7.03
C SER A 9 -6.71 -9.38 -7.50
N GLU A 10 -7.58 -10.25 -8.01
CA GLU A 10 -8.90 -9.85 -8.50
C GLU A 10 -9.77 -9.24 -7.39
N ASP A 11 -9.68 -9.78 -6.17
CA ASP A 11 -10.36 -9.22 -5.00
C ASP A 11 -9.93 -7.79 -4.71
N VAL A 12 -8.62 -7.52 -4.74
CA VAL A 12 -8.07 -6.18 -4.52
C VAL A 12 -8.52 -5.23 -5.64
N LYS A 13 -8.50 -5.68 -6.90
CA LYS A 13 -9.01 -4.88 -8.03
C LYS A 13 -10.48 -4.52 -7.84
N SER A 14 -11.32 -5.48 -7.44
CA SER A 14 -12.74 -5.26 -7.17
C SER A 14 -12.98 -4.23 -6.06
N GLN A 15 -12.19 -4.28 -4.98
CA GLN A 15 -12.25 -3.28 -3.92
C GLN A 15 -11.83 -1.89 -4.39
N LEU A 16 -10.76 -1.79 -5.17
CA LEU A 16 -10.30 -0.51 -5.73
C LEU A 16 -11.35 0.11 -6.68
N GLU A 17 -12.00 -0.71 -7.51
CA GLU A 17 -13.07 -0.24 -8.39
C GLU A 17 -14.28 0.29 -7.61
N LYS A 18 -14.69 -0.41 -6.53
CA LYS A 18 -15.76 0.05 -5.65
C LYS A 18 -15.41 1.38 -4.98
N LEU A 19 -14.18 1.52 -4.50
CA LEU A 19 -13.72 2.74 -3.86
C LEU A 19 -13.69 3.90 -4.85
N ARG A 20 -13.16 3.67 -6.07
CA ARG A 20 -13.15 4.68 -7.13
C ARG A 20 -14.57 5.15 -7.47
N ARG A 21 -15.51 4.22 -7.69
CA ARG A 21 -16.91 4.58 -7.98
C ARG A 21 -17.56 5.39 -6.86
N ARG A 22 -17.26 5.08 -5.60
CA ARG A 22 -17.76 5.87 -4.47
C ARG A 22 -17.23 7.31 -4.53
N MET A 23 -15.94 7.50 -4.78
CA MET A 23 -15.35 8.83 -4.93
C MET A 23 -15.91 9.60 -6.14
N GLU A 24 -16.18 8.90 -7.25
CA GLU A 24 -16.83 9.50 -8.42
C GLU A 24 -18.24 10.04 -8.08
N ILE A 25 -19.01 9.28 -7.31
CA ILE A 25 -20.34 9.69 -6.83
C ILE A 25 -20.24 10.90 -5.89
N GLU A 26 -19.32 10.85 -4.92
CA GLU A 26 -19.13 11.94 -3.94
C GLU A 26 -18.74 13.26 -4.62
N ARG A 27 -18.00 13.21 -5.73
CA ARG A 27 -17.52 14.39 -6.45
C ARG A 27 -18.35 14.78 -7.66
N GLY A 28 -19.29 13.93 -8.07
CA GLY A 28 -20.09 14.15 -9.28
C GLY A 28 -19.28 14.17 -10.58
N MET A 29 -18.12 13.53 -10.62
CA MET A 29 -17.24 13.48 -11.79
C MET A 29 -16.62 12.10 -11.97
N ALA A 30 -16.37 11.70 -13.23
CA ALA A 30 -15.62 10.49 -13.54
C ALA A 30 -14.13 10.66 -13.18
N LEU A 31 -13.51 9.60 -12.66
CA LEU A 31 -12.11 9.59 -12.25
C LEU A 31 -11.31 8.57 -13.05
N SER A 32 -10.21 9.02 -13.65
CA SER A 32 -9.22 8.10 -14.20
C SER A 32 -8.54 7.31 -13.06
N TRP A 33 -7.92 6.18 -13.40
CA TRP A 33 -7.13 5.43 -12.41
C TRP A 33 -5.97 6.27 -11.85
N ASP A 34 -5.33 7.08 -12.69
CA ASP A 34 -4.23 7.94 -12.27
C ASP A 34 -4.69 9.02 -11.29
N ASP A 35 -5.85 9.66 -11.56
CA ASP A 35 -6.41 10.68 -10.67
C ASP A 35 -6.86 10.07 -9.35
N PHE A 36 -7.53 8.92 -9.41
CA PHE A 36 -7.92 8.15 -8.23
C PHE A 36 -6.72 7.83 -7.34
N PHE A 37 -5.66 7.24 -7.90
CA PHE A 37 -4.48 6.89 -7.12
C PHE A 37 -3.75 8.13 -6.60
N ARG A 38 -3.67 9.22 -7.38
CA ARG A 38 -3.11 10.49 -6.89
C ARG A 38 -3.85 11.01 -5.66
N GLU A 39 -5.17 10.91 -5.62
CA GLU A 39 -5.95 11.35 -4.46
C GLU A 39 -5.82 10.43 -3.26
N VAL A 40 -5.89 9.11 -3.48
CA VAL A 40 -5.67 8.12 -2.42
C VAL A 40 -4.29 8.31 -1.81
N PHE A 41 -3.25 8.48 -2.63
CA PHE A 41 -1.89 8.69 -2.14
C PHE A 41 -1.69 10.07 -1.50
N LYS A 42 -2.34 11.15 -1.98
CA LYS A 42 -2.32 12.44 -1.28
C LYS A 42 -2.86 12.32 0.14
N ASN A 43 -3.97 11.61 0.32
CA ASN A 43 -4.56 11.37 1.63
C ASN A 43 -3.75 10.37 2.46
N MET A 44 -3.07 9.42 1.83
CA MET A 44 -2.19 8.45 2.50
C MET A 44 -0.88 9.08 2.98
N ILE A 45 -0.31 10.04 2.25
CA ILE A 45 0.86 10.83 2.67
C ILE A 45 0.50 11.80 3.81
N ALA A 46 -0.77 12.22 3.89
CA ALA A 46 -1.29 12.97 5.02
C ALA A 46 -1.62 12.09 6.25
N SER A 47 -1.73 10.77 6.06
CA SER A 47 -1.77 9.80 7.17
C SER A 47 -0.34 9.56 7.64
N PRO A 48 -0.06 9.70 8.94
CA PRO A 48 1.30 9.91 9.40
C PRO A 48 2.17 8.71 9.04
N ASN A 49 3.44 8.98 8.69
CA ASN A 49 4.51 8.01 8.87
C ASN A 49 4.17 7.17 10.11
N LEU A 50 4.10 5.85 9.98
CA LEU A 50 3.90 4.95 11.10
C LEU A 50 5.04 5.21 12.10
N THR A 51 4.79 6.10 13.06
CA THR A 51 5.74 6.44 14.10
C THR A 51 5.74 5.26 15.05
N LEU A 52 6.65 4.33 14.80
CA LEU A 52 6.83 3.20 15.69
C LEU A 52 7.36 3.73 17.01
N SER A 53 6.78 3.29 18.12
CA SER A 53 7.46 3.38 19.41
C SER A 53 8.77 2.61 19.35
N GLU A 54 9.73 2.97 20.21
CA GLU A 54 11.03 2.30 20.30
C GLU A 54 10.89 0.77 20.40
N ASN A 55 9.91 0.30 21.18
CA ASN A 55 9.62 -1.12 21.38
C ASN A 55 9.07 -1.80 20.11
N GLU A 56 8.19 -1.14 19.36
CA GLU A 56 7.67 -1.66 18.09
C GLU A 56 8.76 -1.73 17.02
N ALA A 57 9.62 -0.71 16.97
CA ALA A 57 10.77 -0.69 16.08
C ALA A 57 11.77 -1.82 16.41
N GLU A 58 12.08 -2.02 17.69
CA GLU A 58 12.96 -3.10 18.14
C GLU A 58 12.37 -4.49 17.80
N THR A 59 11.07 -4.65 17.99
CA THR A 59 10.35 -5.88 17.64
C THR A 59 10.45 -6.19 16.15
N LEU A 60 10.24 -5.19 15.29
CA LEU A 60 10.36 -5.35 13.84
C LEU A 60 11.80 -5.66 13.41
N ILE A 61 12.78 -5.02 14.02
CA ILE A 61 14.20 -5.32 13.77
C ILE A 61 14.52 -6.77 14.13
N ARG A 62 14.03 -7.26 15.28
CA ARG A 62 14.24 -8.64 15.73
C ARG A 62 13.63 -9.65 14.75
N LEU A 63 12.35 -9.48 14.41
CA LEU A 63 11.63 -10.37 13.49
C LEU A 63 12.28 -10.40 12.10
N THR A 64 12.74 -9.25 11.61
CA THR A 64 13.43 -9.15 10.31
C THR A 64 14.77 -9.90 10.33
N ARG A 65 15.54 -9.79 11.41
CA ARG A 65 16.82 -10.51 11.56
C ARG A 65 16.61 -12.02 11.63
N GLU A 66 15.61 -12.47 12.37
CA GLU A 66 15.26 -13.89 12.49
C GLU A 66 14.78 -14.46 11.15
N GLY A 67 13.91 -13.74 10.45
CA GLY A 67 13.45 -14.12 9.10
C GLY A 67 14.61 -14.28 8.11
N ARG A 68 15.58 -13.34 8.10
CA ARG A 68 16.78 -13.42 7.24
C ARG A 68 17.68 -14.61 7.58
N ARG A 69 17.84 -14.95 8.86
CA ARG A 69 18.62 -16.13 9.29
C ARG A 69 17.93 -17.42 8.83
N SER A 70 16.63 -17.52 9.01
CA SER A 70 15.83 -18.67 8.56
C SER A 70 15.79 -18.81 7.04
N TRP A 71 15.85 -17.69 6.30
CA TRP A 71 16.00 -17.73 4.85
C TRP A 71 17.37 -18.27 4.45
N ARG A 72 18.47 -17.72 5.01
CA ARG A 72 19.84 -18.16 4.71
C ARG A 72 20.07 -19.64 4.97
N ARG A 73 19.49 -20.20 6.04
CA ARG A 73 19.57 -21.64 6.35
C ARG A 73 18.77 -22.52 5.40
N ARG A 74 17.75 -22.00 4.73
CA ARG A 74 16.95 -22.74 3.73
C ARG A 74 17.55 -22.66 2.33
N SER A 75 18.38 -21.66 2.07
CA SER A 75 19.06 -21.44 0.79
C SER A 75 20.52 -21.89 0.79
N ALA A 76 21.00 -22.51 1.86
CA ALA A 76 22.30 -23.17 1.99
C ALA A 76 22.07 -24.67 2.07
#